data_AF-A0A7U7ET42-F1
#
_entry.id   AF-A0A7U7ET42-F1
#
_cell.length_a   1.000
_cell.length_b   1.000
_cell.length_c   1.000
_cell.angle_alpha   90.00
_cell.angle_beta   90.00
_cell.angle_gamma   90.00
#
_symmetry.space_group_name_H-M   'P 1'
#
loop_
_entity.id
_entity.type
_entity.pdbx_description
1 polymer ?
#
loop_
_entity_poly.entity_id
_entity_poly.type
_entity_poly.pdbx_seq_one_letter_code
_entity_poly.pdbx_strand_id
1 'polypeptide(L)'
;MPPVQPAPQPPVIMKAHPRYAPPPGGNCHWDNSLGVYVLEKQPGVYYRERTYYRWDGGWYWSNSPQGPWQETDSSSVPPGLSRRYAR
;
A
#
# COMPACT_ATOMS: atom_id res chain seq x y z
N MET A 1 -14.73 -25.64 24.78
CA MET A 1 -14.50 -24.18 24.67
C MET A 1 -14.18 -23.91 23.21
N PRO A 2 -14.92 -23.05 22.47
CA PRO A 2 -14.53 -22.73 21.11
C PRO A 2 -13.30 -21.80 21.15
N PRO A 3 -12.35 -21.92 20.20
CA PRO A 3 -11.23 -21.02 20.15
C PRO A 3 -11.75 -19.63 19.78
N VAL A 4 -11.47 -18.64 20.63
CA VAL A 4 -11.68 -17.22 20.34
C VAL A 4 -10.84 -16.87 19.11
N GLN A 5 -11.49 -16.70 17.97
CA GLN A 5 -10.84 -16.11 16.80
C GLN A 5 -10.38 -14.70 17.20
N PRO A 6 -9.11 -14.31 16.97
CA PRO A 6 -8.70 -12.93 17.18
C PRO A 6 -9.59 -12.05 16.30
N ALA A 7 -10.34 -11.14 16.92
CA ALA A 7 -11.11 -10.14 16.18
C ALA A 7 -10.18 -9.45 15.18
N PRO A 8 -10.61 -9.17 13.93
CA PRO A 8 -9.80 -8.45 12.97
C PRO A 8 -9.46 -7.09 13.59
N GLN A 9 -8.21 -6.95 14.03
CA GLN A 9 -7.72 -5.71 14.59
C GLN A 9 -7.90 -4.62 13.54
N PRO A 10 -8.44 -3.44 13.89
CA PRO A 10 -8.50 -2.34 12.94
C PRO A 10 -7.10 -2.10 12.39
N PRO A 11 -6.95 -1.85 11.08
CA PRO A 11 -5.63 -1.61 10.49
C PRO A 11 -4.98 -0.49 11.29
N VAL A 12 -3.81 -0.77 11.86
CA VAL A 12 -3.05 0.23 12.59
C VAL A 12 -2.48 1.18 11.55
N ILE A 13 -3.23 2.25 11.29
CA ILE A 13 -2.86 3.30 10.37
C ILE A 13 -1.81 4.18 11.07
N MET A 14 -0.54 4.10 10.64
CA MET A 14 0.56 4.87 11.24
C MET A 14 0.99 6.00 10.31
N LYS A 15 1.45 7.13 10.86
CA LYS A 15 1.99 8.23 10.03
C LYS A 15 3.33 7.89 9.39
N ALA A 16 4.12 7.03 10.04
CA ALA A 16 5.42 6.59 9.55
C ALA A 16 5.72 5.17 10.08
N HIS A 17 6.44 4.39 9.28
CA HIS A 17 6.96 3.08 9.63
C HIS A 17 8.47 3.19 9.91
N PRO A 18 9.00 2.57 10.98
CA PRO A 18 10.41 2.71 11.36
C PRO A 18 11.39 2.17 10.30
N ARG A 19 10.94 1.25 9.44
CA ARG A 19 11.77 0.59 8.42
C ARG A 19 11.57 1.13 7.00
N TYR A 20 10.43 1.76 6.73
CA TYR A 20 10.09 2.26 5.40
C TYR A 20 9.96 3.77 5.46
N ALA A 21 10.80 4.50 4.73
CA ALA A 21 10.72 5.95 4.68
C ALA A 21 9.34 6.39 4.16
N PRO A 22 8.72 7.42 4.76
CA PRO A 22 7.51 8.02 4.20
C PRO A 22 7.86 8.80 2.91
N PRO A 23 6.92 8.90 1.95
CA PRO A 23 7.11 9.69 0.75
C PRO A 23 7.23 11.19 1.08
N PRO A 24 8.08 11.93 0.35
CA PRO A 24 8.14 13.38 0.47
C PRO A 24 6.82 13.97 -0.04
N GLY A 25 6.00 14.52 0.87
CA GLY A 25 4.69 15.09 0.50
C GLY A 25 3.56 14.91 1.51
N GLY A 26 3.78 14.14 2.58
CA GLY A 26 3.04 14.23 3.85
C GLY A 26 1.58 13.78 3.91
N ASN A 27 0.88 13.59 2.78
CA ASN A 27 -0.52 13.15 2.75
C ASN A 27 -0.64 11.63 2.48
N CYS A 28 0.00 10.84 3.31
CA CYS A 28 -0.09 9.39 3.24
C CYS A 28 -0.08 8.78 4.64
N HIS A 29 -0.63 7.59 4.76
CA HIS A 29 -0.58 6.81 5.98
C HIS A 29 -0.11 5.39 5.72
N TRP A 30 0.73 4.86 6.59
CA TRP A 30 1.12 3.46 6.58
C TRP A 30 -0.05 2.58 6.97
N ASP A 31 -0.43 1.64 6.12
CA ASP A 31 -1.39 0.58 6.42
C ASP A 31 -0.63 -0.71 6.68
N ASN A 32 -0.64 -1.17 7.94
CA ASN A 32 0.08 -2.38 8.35
C ASN A 32 -0.55 -3.68 7.80
N SER A 33 -1.82 -3.66 7.43
CA SER A 33 -2.47 -4.82 6.79
C SER A 33 -2.03 -4.95 5.33
N LEU A 34 -1.81 -3.82 4.66
CA LEU A 34 -1.35 -3.80 3.27
C LEU A 34 0.18 -3.84 3.15
N GLY A 35 0.90 -3.35 4.15
CA GLY A 35 2.36 -3.21 4.13
C GLY A 35 2.84 -2.10 3.19
N VAL A 36 2.03 -1.05 3.02
CA VAL A 36 2.32 0.11 2.18
C VAL A 36 1.84 1.40 2.84
N TYR A 37 2.37 2.53 2.38
CA TYR A 37 1.75 3.82 2.55
C TYR A 37 0.60 3.99 1.55
N VAL A 38 -0.58 4.35 2.02
CA VAL A 38 -1.74 4.72 1.20
C VAL A 38 -1.73 6.23 1.04
N LEU A 39 -1.83 6.73 -0.19
CA LEU A 39 -1.93 8.17 -0.44
C LEU A 39 -3.39 8.61 -0.23
N GLU A 40 -3.61 9.50 0.73
CA GLU A 40 -4.97 9.98 1.05
C GLU A 40 -5.53 10.88 -0.05
N LYS A 41 -4.65 11.62 -0.75
CA LYS A 41 -5.01 12.49 -1.86
C LYS A 41 -5.31 11.74 -3.17
N GLN A 42 -4.87 10.48 -3.28
CA GLN A 42 -4.97 9.70 -4.52
C GLN A 42 -5.40 8.26 -4.19
N PRO A 43 -6.71 7.99 -4.17
CA PRO A 43 -7.21 6.64 -3.94
C PRO A 43 -6.71 5.68 -5.03
N GLY A 44 -6.27 4.49 -4.63
CA GLY A 44 -5.66 3.52 -5.54
C GLY A 44 -4.17 3.77 -5.80
N VAL A 45 -3.57 4.80 -5.20
CA VAL A 45 -2.12 5.02 -5.20
C VAL A 45 -1.55 4.71 -3.82
N TYR A 46 -0.47 3.96 -3.85
CA TYR A 46 0.24 3.41 -2.73
C TYR A 46 1.72 3.74 -2.88
N TYR A 47 2.46 3.71 -1.78
CA TYR A 47 3.88 3.99 -1.78
C TYR A 47 4.60 3.06 -0.82
N ARG A 48 5.73 2.52 -1.25
CA ARG A 48 6.60 1.70 -0.42
C ARG A 48 8.02 1.87 -0.90
N GLU A 49 8.91 2.23 0.01
CA GLU A 49 10.37 2.17 -0.20
C GLU A 49 10.83 2.89 -1.48
N ARG A 50 10.31 4.11 -1.72
CA ARG A 50 10.58 4.94 -2.93
C ARG A 50 9.96 4.44 -4.24
N THR A 51 9.05 3.49 -4.16
CA THR A 51 8.22 3.08 -5.29
C THR A 51 6.76 3.41 -4.98
N TYR A 52 6.14 4.16 -5.87
CA TYR A 52 4.71 4.36 -5.93
C TYR A 52 4.10 3.19 -6.70
N TYR A 53 3.02 2.64 -6.18
CA TYR A 53 2.21 1.62 -6.84
C TYR A 53 0.83 2.20 -7.08
N ARG A 54 0.26 1.98 -8.26
CA ARG A 54 -1.07 2.43 -8.62
C ARG A 54 -1.89 1.25 -9.13
N TRP A 55 -3.14 1.19 -8.73
CA TRP A 55 -4.14 0.28 -9.31
C TRP A 55 -5.02 1.04 -10.30
N ASP A 56 -5.04 0.61 -11.56
CA ASP A 56 -5.85 1.21 -12.63
C ASP A 56 -6.37 0.15 -13.60
N GLY A 57 -7.00 -0.91 -13.08
CA GLY A 57 -7.37 -2.11 -13.87
C GLY A 57 -6.21 -3.08 -14.11
N GLY A 58 -4.99 -2.65 -13.77
CA GLY A 58 -3.78 -3.44 -13.62
C GLY A 58 -2.89 -2.81 -12.56
N TRP A 59 -1.83 -3.51 -12.17
CA TRP A 59 -0.82 -2.95 -11.28
C TRP A 59 0.19 -2.14 -12.06
N TYR A 60 0.44 -0.94 -11.59
CA TYR A 60 1.46 -0.05 -12.12
C TYR A 60 2.40 0.34 -10.99
N TRP A 61 3.67 0.57 -11.30
CA TRP A 61 4.64 1.11 -10.36
C TRP A 61 5.43 2.25 -11.00
N SER A 62 5.95 3.13 -10.17
CA SER A 62 6.78 4.25 -10.62
C SER A 62 7.66 4.69 -9.46
N ASN A 63 8.89 5.14 -9.72
CA ASN A 63 9.70 5.79 -8.70
C ASN A 63 9.28 7.24 -8.43
N SER A 64 8.33 7.76 -9.21
CA SER A 64 7.84 9.13 -9.16
C SER A 64 6.31 9.18 -9.14
N PRO A 65 5.69 10.07 -8.35
CA PRO A 65 4.23 10.20 -8.27
C PRO A 65 3.59 10.70 -9.58
N GLN A 66 4.38 11.28 -10.49
CA GLN A 66 3.95 11.74 -11.81
C GLN A 66 4.20 10.71 -12.92
N GLY A 67 4.79 9.56 -12.62
CA GLY A 67 5.25 8.60 -13.62
C GLY A 67 6.72 8.83 -14.06
N PRO A 68 7.24 8.08 -15.05
CA PRO A 68 6.52 7.13 -15.89
C PRO A 68 6.02 5.91 -15.10
N TRP A 69 4.75 5.58 -15.28
CA TRP A 69 4.15 4.38 -14.69
C TRP A 69 4.48 3.18 -15.55
N GLN A 70 5.08 2.16 -14.94
CA GLN A 70 5.39 0.90 -15.57
C GLN A 70 4.38 -0.14 -15.12
N GLU A 71 3.89 -0.95 -16.05
CA GLU A 71 3.08 -2.11 -15.71
C GLU A 71 3.88 -3.09 -14.88
N THR A 72 3.21 -3.70 -13.91
CA THR A 72 3.77 -4.77 -13.13
C THR A 72 2.72 -5.76 -12.71
N ASP A 73 3.17 -6.93 -12.30
CA ASP A 73 2.29 -7.98 -11.83
C ASP A 73 1.95 -7.78 -10.36
N SER A 74 0.89 -8.48 -9.94
CA SER A 74 0.49 -8.58 -8.54
C SER A 74 1.58 -9.18 -7.63
N SER A 75 2.62 -9.80 -8.23
CA SER A 75 3.81 -10.33 -7.57
C SER A 75 4.77 -9.23 -7.08
N SER A 76 4.82 -8.09 -7.76
CA SER A 76 5.72 -6.97 -7.42
C SER A 76 5.12 -6.03 -6.38
N VAL A 77 3.79 -6.02 -6.26
CA VAL A 77 3.12 -5.31 -5.18
C VAL A 77 3.08 -6.15 -3.92
N PRO A 78 2.98 -5.52 -2.75
CA PRO A 78 2.87 -6.26 -1.50
C PRO A 78 1.65 -7.19 -1.48
N PRO A 79 1.78 -8.38 -0.85
CA PRO A 79 0.74 -9.40 -0.87
C PRO A 79 -0.58 -8.95 -0.21
N GLY A 80 -0.51 -8.03 0.77
CA GLY A 80 -1.70 -7.41 1.35
C GLY A 80 -2.46 -6.54 0.34
N LEU A 81 -1.71 -5.86 -0.53
CA LEU A 81 -2.24 -5.02 -1.60
C LEU A 81 -2.85 -5.86 -2.72
N SER A 82 -2.11 -6.83 -3.25
CA SER A 82 -2.62 -7.70 -4.31
C SER A 82 -3.86 -8.45 -3.85
N ARG A 83 -3.88 -8.96 -2.61
CA ARG A 83 -5.08 -9.62 -2.04
C ARG A 83 -6.29 -8.69 -1.93
N ARG A 84 -6.08 -7.38 -1.67
CA ARG A 84 -7.18 -6.40 -1.59
C ARG A 84 -7.85 -6.16 -2.96
N TYR A 85 -7.08 -6.23 -4.04
CA TYR A 85 -7.53 -5.96 -5.40
C TYR A 85 -7.80 -7.21 -6.24
N ALA A 86 -7.39 -8.39 -5.78
CA ALA A 86 -7.69 -9.67 -6.42
C ALA A 86 -9.15 -10.13 -6.22
N ARG A 87 -10.06 -9.24 -5.80
CA ARG A 87 -11.44 -9.54 -5.43
C ARG A 87 -12.44 -8.84 -6.32
#